data_AF-A0A9Q0FV45-F1
#
_entry.id   AF-A0A9Q0FV45-F1
#
_cell.length_a   1.000
_cell.length_b   1.000
_cell.length_c   1.000
_cell.angle_alpha   90.00
_cell.angle_beta   90.00
_cell.angle_gamma   90.00
#
_symmetry.space_group_name_H-M   'P 1'
#
loop_
_entity.id
_entity.type
_entity.pdbx_description
1 polymer ?
#
loop_
_entity_poly.entity_id
_entity_poly.type
_entity_poly.pdbx_seq_one_letter_code
_entity_poly.pdbx_strand_id
1 'polypeptide(L)' 'QIDHSIVESFAGGGKGCITARVYPTLAINGGARLYAFNNGTEAVKITRLSAWTMKRARIN' A
#
# COMPACT_ATOMS: atom_id res chain seq x y z
N GLN A 1 -3.07 -1.29 -3.98
CA GLN A 1 -4.09 -0.32 -3.55
C GLN A 1 -4.22 -0.38 -2.04
N ILE A 2 -4.46 0.76 -1.40
CA ILE A 2 -4.73 0.86 0.04
C ILE A 2 -6.02 1.66 0.16
N ASP A 3 -7.03 1.09 0.81
CA ASP A 3 -8.29 1.74 1.11
C ASP A 3 -8.73 1.42 2.54
N HIS A 4 -8.36 2.31 3.47
CA HIS A 4 -8.66 2.19 4.90
C HIS A 4 -8.36 0.77 5.46
N SER A 5 -9.39 -0.07 5.56
CA SER A 5 -9.30 -1.42 6.12
C SER A 5 -8.91 -2.53 5.14
N ILE A 6 -8.71 -2.22 3.85
CA ILE A 6 -8.32 -3.20 2.82
C ILE A 6 -7.02 -2.79 2.13
N VAL A 7 -6.16 -3.79 1.87
CA VAL A 7 -4.94 -3.64 1.08
C VAL A 7 -4.92 -4.71 0.00
N GLU A 8 -4.74 -4.29 -1.25
CA GLU A 8 -4.63 -5.16 -2.41
C GLU A 8 -3.24 -5.00 -3.03
N SER A 9 -2.47 -6.08 -3.03
CA SER A 9 -1.09 -6.10 -3.50
C SER A 9 -0.98 -6.87 -4.81
N PHE A 10 -0.34 -6.27 -5.80
CA PHE A 10 -0.13 -6.86 -7.13
C PHE A 10 1.36 -6.88 -7.46
N ALA A 11 1.94 -8.06 -7.62
CA ALA A 11 3.36 -8.26 -7.92
C ALA A 11 3.55 -8.76 -9.36
N GLY A 12 4.68 -8.39 -9.98
CA GLY A 12 5.08 -8.89 -11.30
C GLY A 12 4.05 -8.61 -12.41
N GLY A 13 3.32 -7.49 -12.33
CA GLY A 13 2.25 -7.17 -13.27
C GLY A 13 0.96 -7.95 -13.07
N GLY A 14 0.69 -8.47 -11.86
CA GLY A 14 -0.54 -9.19 -11.52
C GLY A 14 -0.41 -10.71 -11.52
N LYS A 15 0.80 -11.26 -11.66
CA LYS A 15 1.06 -12.70 -11.52
C LYS A 15 0.89 -13.20 -10.08
N GLY A 16 1.11 -12.32 -9.11
CA GLY A 16 0.83 -12.56 -7.70
C GLY A 16 -0.12 -11.51 -7.17
N CYS A 17 -1.22 -11.96 -6.58
CA CYS A 17 -2.25 -11.10 -6.00
C CYS A 17 -2.48 -11.53 -4.54
N ILE A 18 -2.48 -10.55 -3.63
CA ILE A 18 -2.78 -10.79 -2.21
C ILE A 18 -3.70 -9.67 -1.73
N THR A 19 -4.82 -10.07 -1.13
CA THR A 19 -5.77 -9.16 -0.48
C THR A 19 -5.76 -9.38 1.01
N ALA A 20 -5.65 -8.30 1.79
CA ALA A 20 -5.65 -8.35 3.24
C ALA A 20 -6.66 -7.36 3.83
N ARG A 21 -7.24 -7.72 4.97
CA ARG A 21 -8.14 -6.89 5.78
C ARG A 21 -7.46 -6.58 7.12
N VAL A 22 -7.43 -5.31 7.50
CA VAL A 22 -6.78 -4.83 8.73
C VAL A 22 -7.62 -3.76 9.41
N TYR A 23 -7.52 -3.66 10.74
CA TYR A 23 -8.31 -2.72 11.57
C TYR A 23 -7.40 -2.00 12.58
N PRO A 24 -6.56 -1.04 12.13
CA PRO A 24 -5.64 -0.34 13.02
C PRO A 24 -6.37 0.64 13.92
N THR A 25 -5.82 0.92 15.10
CA THR A 25 -6.36 1.91 16.05
C THR A 25 -5.70 3.29 15.93
N LEU A 26 -4.46 3.35 15.42
CA LEU A 26 -3.68 4.59 15.32
C LEU A 26 -3.56 5.12 13.88
N ALA A 27 -3.38 4.22 12.91
CA ALA A 27 -3.17 4.56 11.51
C ALA A 27 -4.51 4.75 10.77
N ILE A 28 -5.32 5.71 11.23
CA ILE A 28 -6.64 6.02 10.66
C ILE A 28 -6.62 7.43 10.07
N ASN A 29 -7.21 7.63 8.89
CA ASN A 29 -7.28 8.92 8.21
C ASN A 29 -5.90 9.59 8.09
N GLY A 30 -5.75 10.82 8.60
CA GLY A 30 -4.48 11.56 8.59
C GLY A 30 -3.38 10.96 9.48
N GLY A 31 -3.70 9.99 10.33
CA GLY A 31 -2.71 9.25 11.11
C GLY A 31 -1.98 8.16 10.30
N ALA A 32 -2.48 7.80 9.12
CA ALA A 32 -1.84 6.81 8.26
C ALA A 32 -0.57 7.37 7.61
N ARG A 33 0.48 6.54 7.51
CA ARG A 33 1.75 6.87 6.86
C ARG A 33 2.17 5.74 5.91
N LEU A 34 2.90 6.08 4.85
CA LEU A 34 3.43 5.14 3.87
C LEU A 34 4.96 5.17 3.87
N TYR A 35 5.59 3.99 3.81
CA TYR A 35 7.04 3.83 3.83
C TYR A 35 7.50 2.87 2.74
N ALA A 36 8.68 3.13 2.18
CA ALA A 36 9.48 2.13 1.49
C ALA A 36 10.64 1.75 2.42
N PHE A 37 10.89 0.46 2.63
CA PHE A 37 11.89 -0.01 3.59
C PHE A 37 12.66 -1.22 3.04
N ASN A 38 13.88 -1.42 3.54
CA ASN A 38 14.71 -2.59 3.30
C ASN A 38 15.36 -2.99 4.63
N ASN A 39 15.00 -4.16 5.14
CA ASN A 39 15.61 -4.75 6.35
C ASN A 39 16.55 -5.93 6.01
N GLY A 40 17.00 -6.05 4.76
CA GLY A 40 18.05 -6.99 4.35
C GLY A 40 19.45 -6.47 4.65
N THR A 41 20.46 -7.34 4.51
CA THR A 41 21.88 -6.96 4.70
C THR A 41 22.47 -6.25 3.50
N GLU A 42 21.93 -6.50 2.30
CA GLU A 42 22.38 -5.91 1.06
C GLU A 42 21.59 -4.67 0.68
N ALA A 43 22.26 -3.72 0.03
CA ALA A 43 21.62 -2.53 -0.49
C ALA A 43 20.74 -2.85 -1.71
N VAL A 44 19.56 -2.23 -1.77
CA VAL A 44 18.64 -2.33 -2.92
C VAL A 44 18.35 -0.95 -3.48
N LYS A 45 18.20 -0.86 -4.81
CA LYS A 45 17.87 0.38 -5.50
C LYS A 45 16.41 0.37 -5.95
N ILE A 46 15.66 1.37 -5.51
CA ILE A 46 14.32 1.66 -6.05
C ILE A 46 14.51 2.44 -7.35
N THR A 47 14.29 1.80 -8.50
CA THR A 47 14.44 2.44 -9.82
C THR A 47 13.29 3.38 -10.14
N ARG A 48 12.09 3.11 -9.63
CA ARG A 48 10.90 3.96 -9.72
C ARG A 48 9.96 3.69 -8.56
N LEU A 49 9.42 4.76 -7.98
CA LEU A 49 8.30 4.71 -7.04
C LEU A 49 7.31 5.80 -7.41
N SER A 50 6.03 5.46 -7.46
CA SER A 50 4.97 6.42 -7.73
C SER A 50 3.83 6.16 -6.77
N ALA A 51 3.35 7.21 -6.11
CA ALA A 51 2.27 7.17 -5.14
C ALA A 51 1.25 8.23 -5.51
N TRP A 52 -0.03 7.86 -5.47
CA TRP A 52 -1.14 8.73 -5.81
C TRP A 52 -2.16 8.73 -4.68
N THR A 53 -2.63 9.92 -4.32
CA THR A 53 -3.80 10.03 -3.42
C THR A 53 -5.04 9.69 -4.23
N MET A 54 -5.83 8.73 -3.74
CA MET A 54 -7.06 8.29 -4.39
C MET A 54 -8.24 9.11 -3.87
N LYS A 55 -9.03 9.68 -4.80
CA LYS A 55 -10.30 10.34 -4.45
C LYS A 55 -11.36 9.27 -4.17
N ARG A 56 -12.32 9.61 -3.31
CA ARG A 56 -13.50 8.78 -3.04
C ARG A 56 -14.30 8.58 -4.34
N ALA A 57 -14.61 7.34 -4.67
CA ALA A 57 -15.53 7.02 -5.76
C ALA A 57 -16.98 7.28 -5.35
N ARG A 58 -17.84 7.66 -6.31
CA ARG A 58 -19.29 7.61 -6.12
C ARG A 58 -19.73 6.18 -6.40
N ILE A 59 -20.24 5.52 -5.38
CA ILE A 59 -20.79 4.17 -5.47
C ILE A 59 -22.31 4.31 -5.30
N ASN A 60 -23.09 3.59 -6.11
CA ASN A 60 -24.55 3.64 -6.14
C ASN A 60 -25.18 2.87 -4.97
#